data_AF-A0A9E2P9B4-F1
#
_entry.id   AF-A0A9E2P9B4-F1
#
_cell.length_a   1.000
_cell.length_b   1.000
_cell.length_c   1.000
_cell.angle_alpha   90.00
_cell.angle_beta   90.00
_cell.angle_gamma   90.00
#
_symmetry.space_group_name_H-M   'P 1'
#
loop_
_entity.id
_entity.type
_entity.pdbx_description
1 polymer ?
#
loop_
_entity_poly.entity_id
_entity_poly.type
_entity_poly.pdbx_seq_one_letter_code
_entity_poly.pdbx_strand_id
1 'polypeptide(L)'
;PIGLMFAIERFILFRLVRSTGGKEWVQSKFWLHPNFISRCRFPMGVVSVILYHSGTVLYPQDPANFLHHAGVLFFAFWGISDMTDGTIARYFQLHTKEGESIDPLSDKLLIFPPLFYLAILDLLSLKMVLIFLVFDTIGTVSRYFIENKAANLFGKSKTLLAGSTPVLVIMQQMYYPGDLWMISDATLFGAVFLSFFSMFFKIIPNYWYANILSILNLICGIIGISLILFFSQHSELPSFFNAYPIIDNILSKNYLELAFALVFLGQFLDMFDGRAADKWGSTPKGELLDDLADGTNFGGTISFVIWVALQKTNIGILLGILHLTCTIFRLYRFIQNKRKAGVDGGVQIFEGLPSPAGALISGAVALLHINSYVKIGLIFGICFLMISKIKYIHFGRVILPAIPKLPKVTLLTLIILAVLFGLMPGNTQILFWMIFLFSFAYLTFGYNWKFYQNTAPGQPEDAD
;
A
#
# COMPACT_ATOMS: atom_id res chain seq x y z
N PRO A 1 8.85 -13.10 -32.50
CA PRO A 1 9.00 -14.57 -32.28
C PRO A 1 8.22 -15.10 -31.06
N ILE A 2 8.43 -14.54 -29.86
CA ILE A 2 7.76 -14.98 -28.63
C ILE A 2 6.22 -14.94 -28.76
N GLY A 3 5.67 -13.82 -29.26
CA GLY A 3 4.22 -13.69 -29.47
C GLY A 3 3.66 -14.71 -30.47
N LEU A 4 4.42 -15.08 -31.50
CA LEU A 4 4.03 -16.12 -32.45
C LEU A 4 4.04 -17.51 -31.79
N MET A 5 5.07 -17.82 -31.00
CA MET A 5 5.13 -19.07 -30.23
C MET A 5 3.94 -19.21 -29.29
N PHE A 6 3.60 -18.14 -28.57
CA PHE A 6 2.43 -18.09 -27.71
C PHE A 6 1.12 -18.26 -28.50
N ALA A 7 0.97 -17.59 -29.64
CA ALA A 7 -0.24 -17.70 -30.47
C ALA A 7 -0.43 -19.12 -31.03
N ILE A 8 0.65 -19.74 -31.52
CA ILE A 8 0.65 -21.12 -32.01
C ILE A 8 0.25 -22.08 -30.88
N GLU A 9 0.87 -21.94 -29.71
CA GLU A 9 0.58 -22.77 -28.55
C GLU A 9 -0.89 -22.64 -28.10
N ARG A 10 -1.40 -21.41 -27.95
CA ARG A 10 -2.82 -21.15 -27.62
C ARG A 10 -3.77 -21.72 -28.67
N PHE A 11 -3.44 -21.64 -29.96
CA PHE A 11 -4.24 -22.21 -31.03
C PHE A 11 -4.25 -23.75 -30.98
N ILE A 12 -3.10 -24.39 -30.76
CA ILE A 12 -2.98 -25.85 -30.65
C ILE A 12 -3.80 -26.36 -29.46
N LEU A 13 -3.64 -25.77 -28.27
CA LEU A 13 -4.43 -26.19 -27.11
C LEU A 13 -5.92 -25.96 -27.31
N PHE A 14 -6.32 -24.83 -27.89
CA PHE A 14 -7.72 -24.57 -28.19
C PHE A 14 -8.34 -25.63 -29.10
N ARG A 15 -7.58 -26.08 -30.13
CA ARG A 15 -8.00 -27.17 -31.01
C ARG A 15 -8.03 -28.51 -30.28
N LEU A 16 -7.02 -28.82 -29.47
CA LEU A 16 -6.89 -30.08 -28.74
C LEU A 16 -7.99 -30.25 -27.69
N VAL A 17 -8.35 -29.18 -26.98
CA VAL A 17 -9.42 -29.19 -25.98
C VAL A 17 -10.80 -29.43 -26.62
N ARG A 18 -10.98 -29.03 -27.88
CA ARG A 18 -12.25 -29.17 -28.63
C ARG A 18 -12.33 -30.42 -29.50
N SER A 19 -11.26 -31.20 -29.63
CA SER A 19 -11.28 -32.39 -30.48
C SER A 19 -11.99 -33.56 -29.79
N THR A 20 -12.77 -34.31 -30.57
CA THR A 20 -13.36 -35.58 -30.13
C THR A 20 -12.23 -36.60 -29.89
N GLY A 21 -12.09 -37.07 -28.65
CA GLY A 21 -10.98 -37.96 -28.24
C GLY A 21 -9.70 -37.25 -27.76
N GLY A 22 -9.66 -35.90 -27.76
CA GLY A 22 -8.49 -35.15 -27.28
C GLY A 22 -8.12 -35.46 -25.82
N LYS A 23 -9.13 -35.65 -24.95
CA LYS A 23 -8.93 -36.04 -23.55
C LYS A 23 -8.25 -37.40 -23.43
N GLU A 24 -8.77 -38.41 -24.10
CA GLU A 24 -8.22 -39.78 -24.07
C GLU A 24 -6.78 -39.82 -24.61
N TRP A 25 -6.52 -39.08 -25.69
CA TRP A 25 -5.19 -38.98 -26.26
C TRP A 25 -4.19 -38.34 -25.29
N VAL A 26 -4.54 -37.19 -24.69
CA VAL A 26 -3.68 -36.53 -23.69
C VAL A 26 -3.42 -37.44 -22.49
N GLN A 27 -4.47 -38.08 -21.97
CA GLN A 27 -4.35 -39.01 -20.83
C GLN A 27 -3.50 -40.24 -21.15
N SER A 28 -3.44 -40.67 -22.42
CA SER A 28 -2.61 -41.80 -22.85
C SER A 28 -1.10 -41.48 -22.90
N LYS A 29 -0.70 -40.20 -22.87
CA LYS A 29 0.68 -39.76 -23.05
C LYS A 29 1.24 -39.21 -21.75
N PHE A 30 2.14 -39.96 -21.11
CA PHE A 30 2.76 -39.54 -19.85
C PHE A 30 3.48 -38.18 -19.94
N TRP A 31 4.06 -37.86 -21.10
CA TRP A 31 4.82 -36.62 -21.31
C TRP A 31 3.94 -35.37 -21.50
N LEU A 32 2.63 -35.56 -21.72
CA LEU A 32 1.64 -34.48 -21.72
C LEU A 32 1.00 -34.28 -20.35
N HIS A 33 1.34 -35.12 -19.36
CA HIS A 33 0.83 -34.94 -18.02
C HIS A 33 1.36 -33.62 -17.42
N PRO A 34 0.51 -32.78 -16.78
CA PRO A 34 0.90 -31.49 -16.22
C PRO A 34 2.17 -31.56 -15.35
N ASN A 35 2.19 -32.49 -14.37
CA ASN A 35 3.36 -32.67 -13.50
C ASN A 35 4.66 -33.01 -14.25
N PHE A 36 4.58 -33.71 -15.40
CA PHE A 36 5.77 -34.01 -16.20
C PHE A 36 6.30 -32.73 -16.85
N ILE A 37 5.41 -31.94 -17.46
CA ILE A 37 5.75 -30.66 -18.07
C ILE A 37 6.37 -29.71 -17.02
N SER A 38 5.77 -29.60 -15.84
CA SER A 38 6.30 -28.80 -14.73
C SER A 38 7.68 -29.27 -14.25
N ARG A 39 7.92 -30.58 -14.16
CA ARG A 39 9.26 -31.11 -13.79
C ARG A 39 10.31 -30.84 -14.87
N CYS A 40 9.93 -30.90 -16.15
CA CYS A 40 10.85 -30.59 -17.24
C CYS A 40 11.36 -29.14 -17.20
N ARG A 41 10.61 -28.21 -16.58
CA ARG A 41 11.03 -26.81 -16.41
C ARG A 41 12.17 -26.61 -15.40
N PHE A 42 12.39 -27.55 -14.47
CA PHE A 42 13.34 -27.39 -13.36
C PHE A 42 14.75 -26.93 -13.78
N PRO A 43 15.43 -27.56 -14.75
CA PRO A 43 16.77 -27.11 -15.16
C PRO A 43 16.72 -25.92 -16.13
N MET A 44 15.56 -25.56 -16.66
CA MET A 44 15.47 -24.75 -17.89
C MET A 44 15.76 -23.27 -17.67
N GLY A 45 15.53 -22.75 -16.45
CA GLY A 45 16.01 -21.42 -16.06
C GLY A 45 17.53 -21.33 -16.14
N VAL A 46 18.23 -22.32 -15.57
CA VAL A 46 19.71 -22.39 -15.63
C VAL A 46 20.21 -22.60 -17.06
N VAL A 47 19.57 -23.49 -17.83
CA VAL A 47 19.94 -23.73 -19.24
C VAL A 47 19.79 -22.45 -20.07
N SER A 48 18.73 -21.67 -19.86
CA SER A 48 18.57 -20.39 -20.56
C SER A 48 19.67 -19.38 -20.24
N VAL A 49 20.12 -19.33 -18.97
CA VAL A 49 21.26 -18.52 -18.54
C VAL A 49 22.55 -19.01 -19.19
N ILE A 50 22.80 -20.32 -19.23
CA ILE A 50 24.00 -20.89 -19.87
C ILE A 50 24.03 -20.55 -21.36
N LEU A 51 22.89 -20.69 -22.06
CA LEU A 51 22.79 -20.33 -23.48
C LEU A 51 23.11 -18.85 -23.70
N TYR A 52 22.50 -17.97 -22.91
CA TYR A 52 22.74 -16.54 -23.01
C TYR A 52 24.21 -16.19 -22.68
N HIS A 53 24.74 -16.68 -21.55
CA HIS A 53 26.12 -16.44 -21.15
C HIS A 53 27.14 -16.95 -22.18
N SER A 54 26.87 -18.10 -22.80
CA SER A 54 27.71 -18.65 -23.87
C SER A 54 27.79 -17.70 -25.06
N GLY A 55 26.69 -17.01 -25.41
CA GLY A 55 26.72 -15.96 -26.42
C GLY A 55 27.63 -14.80 -26.05
N THR A 56 27.60 -14.38 -24.78
CA THR A 56 28.42 -13.27 -24.28
C THR A 56 29.92 -13.63 -24.33
N VAL A 57 30.26 -14.89 -24.02
CA VAL A 57 31.65 -15.37 -24.02
C VAL A 57 32.16 -15.64 -25.44
N LEU A 58 31.36 -16.29 -26.30
CA LEU A 58 31.80 -16.69 -27.65
C LEU A 58 31.74 -15.56 -28.67
N TYR A 59 30.81 -14.61 -28.51
CA TYR A 59 30.57 -13.51 -29.44
C TYR A 59 30.50 -12.16 -28.72
N PRO A 60 31.56 -11.72 -28.02
CA PRO A 60 31.52 -10.54 -27.15
C PRO A 60 31.25 -9.22 -27.90
N GLN A 61 31.53 -9.17 -29.21
CA GLN A 61 31.32 -7.99 -30.05
C GLN A 61 29.93 -7.94 -30.69
N ASP A 62 29.13 -9.00 -30.55
CA ASP A 62 27.79 -9.09 -31.11
C ASP A 62 26.75 -9.33 -30.00
N PRO A 63 26.17 -8.26 -29.43
CA PRO A 63 25.17 -8.37 -28.37
C PRO A 63 23.86 -9.00 -28.88
N ALA A 64 23.64 -9.10 -30.20
CA ALA A 64 22.45 -9.70 -30.79
C ALA A 64 22.75 -11.05 -31.47
N ASN A 65 23.78 -11.76 -31.02
CA ASN A 65 24.14 -13.05 -31.59
C ASN A 65 23.03 -14.12 -31.43
N PHE A 66 23.19 -15.22 -32.17
CA PHE A 66 22.23 -16.33 -32.16
C PHE A 66 22.01 -16.94 -30.77
N LEU A 67 23.05 -17.07 -29.94
CA LEU A 67 22.96 -17.70 -28.62
C LEU A 67 22.17 -16.84 -27.62
N HIS A 68 22.30 -15.51 -27.70
CA HIS A 68 21.45 -14.60 -26.92
C HIS A 68 19.98 -14.74 -27.29
N HIS A 69 19.67 -14.74 -28.60
CA HIS A 69 18.31 -15.00 -29.08
C HIS A 69 17.79 -16.37 -28.64
N ALA A 70 18.63 -17.42 -28.75
CA ALA A 70 18.28 -18.77 -28.35
C ALA A 70 17.98 -18.85 -26.85
N GLY A 71 18.80 -18.23 -25.99
CA GLY A 71 18.58 -18.19 -24.55
C GLY A 71 17.24 -17.55 -24.18
N VAL A 72 16.92 -16.40 -24.77
CA VAL A 72 15.64 -15.70 -24.53
C VAL A 72 14.45 -16.50 -25.03
N LEU A 73 14.53 -17.05 -26.24
CA LEU A 73 13.44 -17.85 -26.83
C LEU A 73 13.24 -19.16 -26.07
N PHE A 74 14.31 -19.78 -25.58
CA PHE A 74 14.26 -20.98 -24.75
C PHE A 74 13.59 -20.69 -23.40
N PHE A 75 13.99 -19.60 -22.72
CA PHE A 75 13.32 -19.16 -21.51
C PHE A 75 11.83 -18.88 -21.75
N ALA A 76 11.50 -18.13 -22.81
CA ALA A 76 10.12 -17.80 -23.15
C ALA A 76 9.28 -19.04 -23.50
N PHE A 77 9.84 -20.03 -24.20
CA PHE A 77 9.20 -21.31 -24.49
C PHE A 77 8.75 -22.01 -23.20
N TRP A 78 9.67 -22.16 -22.24
CA TRP A 78 9.35 -22.80 -20.97
C TRP A 78 8.42 -21.94 -20.11
N GLY A 79 8.49 -20.60 -20.21
CA GLY A 79 7.51 -19.71 -19.59
C GLY A 79 6.09 -19.92 -20.13
N ILE A 80 5.95 -20.09 -21.45
CA ILE A 80 4.65 -20.40 -22.09
C ILE A 80 4.14 -21.80 -21.69
N SER A 81 5.05 -22.76 -21.46
CA SER A 81 4.66 -24.11 -21.03
C SER A 81 3.97 -24.17 -19.67
N ASP A 82 4.21 -23.20 -18.78
CA ASP A 82 3.45 -23.04 -17.52
C ASP A 82 1.95 -22.77 -17.77
N MET A 83 1.64 -21.96 -18.77
CA MET A 83 0.24 -21.77 -19.16
C MET A 83 -0.35 -23.03 -19.80
N THR A 84 0.50 -23.88 -20.37
CA THR A 84 0.12 -25.11 -21.06
C THR A 84 -0.29 -26.18 -20.06
N ASP A 85 0.56 -26.50 -19.08
CA ASP A 85 0.26 -27.51 -18.06
C ASP A 85 -0.99 -27.15 -17.24
N GLY A 86 -1.16 -25.89 -16.84
CA GLY A 86 -2.33 -25.44 -16.10
C GLY A 86 -3.61 -25.46 -16.94
N THR A 87 -3.52 -25.34 -18.27
CA THR A 87 -4.67 -25.53 -19.17
C THR A 87 -5.00 -27.02 -19.29
N ILE A 88 -3.99 -27.87 -19.48
CA ILE A 88 -4.15 -29.33 -19.56
C ILE A 88 -4.78 -29.89 -18.28
N ALA A 89 -4.27 -29.48 -17.11
CA ALA A 89 -4.79 -29.92 -15.82
C ALA A 89 -6.28 -29.63 -15.65
N ARG A 90 -6.71 -28.41 -15.99
CA ARG A 90 -8.09 -27.94 -15.86
C ARG A 90 -9.05 -28.59 -16.84
N TYR A 91 -8.71 -28.62 -18.13
CA TYR A 91 -9.62 -29.12 -19.17
C TYR A 91 -9.69 -30.65 -19.23
N PHE A 92 -8.60 -31.34 -18.92
CA PHE A 92 -8.53 -32.80 -18.98
C PHE A 92 -8.66 -33.48 -17.61
N GLN A 93 -8.96 -32.71 -16.55
CA GLN A 93 -9.18 -33.18 -15.18
C GLN A 93 -7.99 -33.98 -14.60
N LEU A 94 -6.77 -33.51 -14.90
CA LEU A 94 -5.51 -34.11 -14.46
C LEU A 94 -4.92 -33.40 -13.22
N HIS A 95 -5.78 -32.84 -12.37
CA HIS A 95 -5.36 -32.18 -11.14
C HIS A 95 -4.86 -33.20 -10.11
N THR A 96 -3.69 -32.94 -9.53
CA THR A 96 -3.10 -33.78 -8.49
C THR A 96 -2.61 -32.92 -7.33
N LYS A 97 -2.65 -33.46 -6.10
CA LYS A 97 -2.10 -32.78 -4.91
C LYS A 97 -0.60 -32.50 -5.05
N GLU A 98 0.11 -33.38 -5.74
CA GLU A 98 1.53 -33.20 -6.01
C GLU A 98 1.79 -32.03 -6.99
N GLY A 99 0.96 -31.91 -8.03
CA GLY A 99 1.02 -30.80 -8.99
C GLY A 99 0.84 -29.44 -8.32
N GLU A 100 -0.06 -29.34 -7.33
CA GLU A 100 -0.26 -28.11 -6.54
C GLU A 100 1.02 -27.61 -5.84
N SER A 101 1.97 -28.49 -5.55
CA SER A 101 3.27 -28.15 -4.95
C SER A 101 4.40 -28.04 -5.98
N ILE A 102 4.39 -28.86 -7.02
CA ILE A 102 5.41 -28.85 -8.08
C ILE A 102 5.32 -27.58 -8.94
N ASP A 103 4.11 -27.14 -9.31
CA ASP A 103 3.95 -26.01 -10.24
C ASP A 103 4.56 -24.71 -9.69
N PRO A 104 4.27 -24.30 -8.42
CA PRO A 104 4.88 -23.09 -7.85
C PRO A 104 6.40 -23.20 -7.63
N LEU A 105 6.95 -24.41 -7.51
CA LEU A 105 8.39 -24.64 -7.41
C LEU A 105 9.05 -24.51 -8.80
N SER A 106 8.43 -25.12 -9.81
CA SER A 106 8.84 -25.03 -11.21
C SER A 106 8.98 -23.58 -11.68
N ASP A 107 7.99 -22.73 -11.38
CA ASP A 107 8.02 -21.31 -11.75
C ASP A 107 9.26 -20.59 -11.22
N LYS A 108 9.69 -20.89 -9.99
CA LYS A 108 10.86 -20.27 -9.38
C LYS A 108 12.16 -20.76 -9.99
N LEU A 109 12.26 -22.06 -10.22
CA LEU A 109 13.45 -22.64 -10.84
C LEU A 109 13.63 -22.15 -12.29
N LEU A 110 12.54 -21.76 -12.95
CA LEU A 110 12.59 -21.09 -14.24
C LEU A 110 12.99 -19.60 -14.11
N ILE A 111 12.33 -18.83 -13.24
CA ILE A 111 12.45 -17.35 -13.20
C ILE A 111 13.65 -16.85 -12.36
N PHE A 112 13.99 -17.51 -11.26
CA PHE A 112 15.03 -17.02 -10.34
C PHE A 112 16.43 -17.02 -10.95
N PRO A 113 16.89 -18.07 -11.67
CA PRO A 113 18.22 -18.05 -12.26
C PRO A 113 18.49 -16.86 -13.20
N PRO A 114 17.63 -16.53 -14.18
CA PRO A 114 17.88 -15.38 -15.05
C PRO A 114 17.81 -14.05 -14.30
N LEU A 115 16.91 -13.86 -13.33
CA LEU A 115 16.90 -12.64 -12.51
C LEU A 115 18.20 -12.46 -11.72
N PHE A 116 18.68 -13.53 -11.09
CA PHE A 116 19.92 -13.51 -10.31
C PHE A 116 21.13 -13.28 -11.20
N TYR A 117 21.20 -13.94 -12.35
CA TYR A 117 22.27 -13.76 -13.33
C TYR A 117 22.33 -12.32 -13.85
N LEU A 118 21.20 -11.73 -14.22
CA LEU A 118 21.15 -10.33 -14.68
C LEU A 118 21.52 -9.34 -13.57
N ALA A 119 21.23 -9.66 -12.31
CA ALA A 119 21.69 -8.86 -11.17
C ALA A 119 23.22 -8.95 -10.96
N ILE A 120 23.84 -10.11 -11.21
CA ILE A 120 25.31 -10.27 -11.17
C ILE A 120 25.98 -9.46 -12.28
N LEU A 121 25.32 -9.30 -13.43
CA LEU A 121 25.79 -8.44 -14.51
C LEU A 121 25.55 -6.94 -14.28
N ASP A 122 25.10 -6.54 -13.08
CA ASP A 122 24.72 -5.17 -12.72
C ASP A 122 23.62 -4.57 -13.61
N LEU A 123 22.86 -5.40 -14.33
CA LEU A 123 21.73 -4.98 -15.17
C LEU A 123 20.42 -4.84 -14.38
N LEU A 124 20.36 -5.42 -13.18
CA LEU A 124 19.25 -5.33 -12.25
C LEU A 124 19.77 -5.04 -10.83
N SER A 125 18.98 -4.33 -10.03
CA SER A 125 19.32 -4.13 -8.62
C SER A 125 19.31 -5.46 -7.86
N LEU A 126 20.50 -5.93 -7.44
CA LEU A 126 20.64 -7.15 -6.62
C LEU A 126 19.76 -7.10 -5.37
N LYS A 127 19.64 -5.94 -4.74
CA LYS A 127 18.77 -5.75 -3.56
C LYS A 127 17.31 -6.06 -3.89
N MET A 128 16.79 -5.53 -4.99
CA MET A 128 15.38 -5.76 -5.40
C MET A 128 15.14 -7.22 -5.77
N VAL A 129 16.07 -7.86 -6.49
CA VAL A 129 15.98 -9.29 -6.82
C VAL A 129 15.95 -10.15 -5.56
N LEU A 130 16.85 -9.91 -4.60
CA LEU A 130 16.86 -10.65 -3.33
C LEU A 130 15.56 -10.46 -2.55
N ILE A 131 15.04 -9.24 -2.47
CA ILE A 131 13.76 -8.96 -1.81
C ILE A 131 12.60 -9.71 -2.50
N PHE A 132 12.56 -9.69 -3.84
CA PHE A 132 11.55 -10.43 -4.60
C PHE A 132 11.61 -11.93 -4.31
N LEU A 133 12.80 -12.53 -4.37
CA LEU A 133 13.05 -13.94 -4.08
C LEU A 133 12.56 -14.32 -2.67
N VAL A 134 12.88 -13.50 -1.67
CA VAL A 134 12.45 -13.71 -0.28
C VAL A 134 10.93 -13.67 -0.17
N PHE A 135 10.25 -12.63 -0.66
CA PHE A 135 8.80 -12.53 -0.57
C PHE A 135 8.09 -13.63 -1.38
N ASP A 136 8.61 -14.00 -2.55
CA ASP A 136 7.99 -15.05 -3.36
C ASP A 136 8.15 -16.43 -2.71
N THR A 137 9.33 -16.70 -2.13
CA THR A 137 9.61 -17.94 -1.41
C THR A 137 8.73 -18.04 -0.17
N ILE A 138 8.68 -17.01 0.67
CA ILE A 138 7.82 -17.00 1.87
C ILE A 138 6.35 -17.18 1.48
N GLY A 139 5.86 -16.46 0.46
CA GLY A 139 4.48 -16.58 -0.03
C GLY A 139 4.14 -17.92 -0.70
N THR A 140 5.14 -18.75 -0.98
CA THR A 140 5.00 -20.11 -1.50
C THR A 140 5.09 -21.14 -0.39
N VAL A 141 6.07 -21.00 0.50
CA VAL A 141 6.21 -21.81 1.71
C VAL A 141 4.96 -21.69 2.59
N SER A 142 4.35 -20.50 2.65
CA SER A 142 3.09 -20.30 3.38
C SER A 142 1.93 -21.18 2.88
N ARG A 143 1.95 -21.63 1.61
CA ARG A 143 0.92 -22.55 1.08
C ARG A 143 0.92 -23.92 1.75
N TYR A 144 2.01 -24.31 2.41
CA TYR A 144 2.06 -25.55 3.18
C TYR A 144 1.34 -25.44 4.53
N PHE A 145 1.12 -24.22 5.03
CA PHE A 145 0.56 -23.96 6.35
C PHE A 145 -0.86 -23.36 6.30
N ILE A 146 -1.36 -22.99 5.12
CA ILE A 146 -2.65 -22.32 4.93
C ILE A 146 -3.64 -23.26 4.23
N GLU A 147 -4.89 -23.28 4.69
CA GLU A 147 -5.96 -24.11 4.11
C GLU A 147 -6.38 -23.63 2.71
N ASN A 148 -6.51 -22.30 2.51
CA ASN A 148 -6.82 -21.72 1.21
C ASN A 148 -5.55 -21.50 0.38
N LYS A 149 -5.26 -22.49 -0.48
CA LYS A 149 -4.08 -22.48 -1.37
C LYS A 149 -4.30 -21.71 -2.68
N ALA A 150 -5.49 -21.13 -2.89
CA ALA A 150 -5.84 -20.50 -4.16
C ALA A 150 -4.94 -19.30 -4.47
N ALA A 151 -4.52 -19.18 -5.73
CA ALA A 151 -3.72 -18.05 -6.18
C ALA A 151 -4.56 -16.78 -6.22
N ASN A 152 -4.16 -15.75 -5.46
CA ASN A 152 -4.71 -14.41 -5.57
C ASN A 152 -4.24 -13.73 -6.86
N LEU A 153 -4.99 -12.71 -7.34
CA LEU A 153 -4.65 -11.95 -8.54
C LEU A 153 -3.21 -11.40 -8.48
N PHE A 154 -2.81 -10.89 -7.31
CA PHE A 154 -1.44 -10.46 -7.02
C PHE A 154 -0.39 -11.51 -7.35
N GLY A 155 -0.66 -12.78 -6.99
CA GLY A 155 0.23 -13.90 -7.22
C GLY A 155 0.40 -14.26 -8.71
N LYS A 156 -0.60 -14.01 -9.56
CA LYS A 156 -0.46 -14.20 -11.02
C LYS A 156 0.26 -13.04 -11.67
N SER A 157 -0.12 -11.82 -11.30
CA SER A 157 0.47 -10.60 -11.86
C SER A 157 1.95 -10.46 -11.52
N LYS A 158 2.38 -10.85 -10.30
CA LYS A 158 3.81 -10.81 -9.93
C LYS A 158 4.65 -11.75 -10.79
N THR A 159 4.15 -12.96 -11.09
CA THR A 159 4.86 -13.96 -11.91
C THR A 159 4.98 -13.46 -13.35
N LEU A 160 3.93 -12.83 -13.87
CA LEU A 160 3.96 -12.21 -15.20
C LEU A 160 5.03 -11.11 -15.29
N LEU A 161 5.07 -10.20 -14.31
CA LEU A 161 6.06 -9.13 -14.30
C LEU A 161 7.49 -9.67 -14.10
N ALA A 162 7.69 -10.58 -13.14
CA ALA A 162 8.99 -11.19 -12.89
C ALA A 162 9.50 -12.02 -14.07
N GLY A 163 8.60 -12.68 -14.81
CA GLY A 163 8.93 -13.43 -16.01
C GLY A 163 9.21 -12.52 -17.22
N SER A 164 8.56 -11.36 -17.32
CA SER A 164 8.84 -10.40 -18.40
C SER A 164 10.12 -9.60 -18.17
N THR A 165 10.50 -9.33 -16.91
CA THR A 165 11.71 -8.55 -16.57
C THR A 165 12.99 -9.08 -17.27
N PRO A 166 13.37 -10.37 -17.17
CA PRO A 166 14.55 -10.86 -17.88
C PRO A 166 14.49 -10.68 -19.39
N VAL A 167 13.32 -10.90 -19.99
CA VAL A 167 13.12 -10.76 -21.44
C VAL A 167 13.33 -9.30 -21.86
N LEU A 168 12.75 -8.35 -21.12
CA LEU A 168 12.87 -6.92 -21.41
C LEU A 168 14.32 -6.44 -21.26
N VAL A 169 14.99 -6.78 -20.16
CA VAL A 169 16.38 -6.42 -19.91
C VAL A 169 17.30 -6.98 -20.99
N ILE A 170 17.12 -8.26 -21.35
CA ILE A 170 17.95 -8.87 -22.38
C ILE A 170 17.68 -8.24 -23.75
N MET A 171 16.42 -8.05 -24.15
CA MET A 171 16.10 -7.41 -25.43
C MET A 171 16.69 -6.00 -25.51
N GLN A 172 16.64 -5.24 -24.42
CA GLN A 172 17.28 -3.95 -24.31
C GLN A 172 18.79 -4.05 -24.52
N GLN A 173 19.48 -4.99 -23.85
CA GLN A 173 20.92 -5.20 -24.07
C GLN A 173 21.28 -5.61 -25.50
N MET A 174 20.42 -6.40 -26.16
CA MET A 174 20.67 -6.88 -27.51
C MET A 174 20.55 -5.79 -28.57
N TYR A 175 19.52 -4.94 -28.47
CA TYR A 175 19.18 -3.97 -29.53
C TYR A 175 19.50 -2.52 -29.19
N TYR A 176 19.62 -2.19 -27.90
CA TYR A 176 19.88 -0.84 -27.38
C TYR A 176 20.95 -0.89 -26.28
N PRO A 177 22.15 -1.42 -26.58
CA PRO A 177 23.22 -1.55 -25.58
C PRO A 177 23.60 -0.17 -25.04
N GLY A 178 23.66 -0.06 -23.71
CA GLY A 178 24.03 1.18 -23.00
C GLY A 178 22.86 2.06 -22.55
N ASP A 179 21.65 1.84 -23.06
CA ASP A 179 20.45 2.51 -22.54
C ASP A 179 19.92 1.78 -21.31
N LEU A 180 19.33 2.50 -20.35
CA LEU A 180 18.57 1.94 -19.23
C LEU A 180 17.07 2.21 -19.44
N TRP A 181 16.30 1.16 -19.74
CA TRP A 181 14.86 1.30 -19.91
C TRP A 181 14.14 1.31 -18.58
N MET A 182 13.49 2.43 -18.29
CA MET A 182 12.65 2.61 -17.10
C MET A 182 11.55 1.52 -16.97
N ILE A 183 11.14 0.90 -18.08
CA ILE A 183 10.13 -0.17 -18.05
C ILE A 183 10.66 -1.45 -17.40
N SER A 184 11.94 -1.81 -17.59
CA SER A 184 12.55 -3.01 -17.00
C SER A 184 12.58 -2.89 -15.47
N ASP A 185 13.02 -1.75 -14.95
CA ASP A 185 13.00 -1.44 -13.52
C ASP A 185 11.57 -1.37 -12.96
N ALA A 186 10.64 -0.78 -13.71
CA ALA A 186 9.24 -0.71 -13.31
C ALA A 186 8.61 -2.12 -13.20
N THR A 187 8.94 -3.04 -14.12
CA THR A 187 8.46 -4.43 -14.02
C THR A 187 9.04 -5.16 -12.81
N LEU A 188 10.33 -5.00 -12.50
CA LEU A 188 10.94 -5.61 -11.31
C LEU A 188 10.35 -5.04 -10.02
N PHE A 189 10.24 -3.71 -9.93
CA PHE A 189 9.62 -3.05 -8.78
C PHE A 189 8.17 -3.49 -8.60
N GLY A 190 7.41 -3.54 -9.68
CA GLY A 190 6.04 -4.06 -9.68
C GLY A 190 5.97 -5.52 -9.21
N ALA A 191 6.91 -6.37 -9.66
CA ALA A 191 6.99 -7.76 -9.23
C ALA A 191 7.30 -7.88 -7.72
N VAL A 192 8.25 -7.11 -7.20
CA VAL A 192 8.57 -7.03 -5.75
C VAL A 192 7.33 -6.63 -4.96
N PHE A 193 6.69 -5.53 -5.36
CA PHE A 193 5.51 -4.98 -4.70
C PHE A 193 4.36 -5.99 -4.68
N LEU A 194 4.02 -6.58 -5.82
CA LEU A 194 2.97 -7.58 -5.91
C LEU A 194 3.33 -8.88 -5.17
N SER A 195 4.61 -9.23 -5.07
CA SER A 195 5.07 -10.37 -4.27
C SER A 195 4.88 -10.14 -2.78
N PHE A 196 5.21 -8.94 -2.28
CA PHE A 196 4.90 -8.53 -0.92
C PHE A 196 3.40 -8.65 -0.62
N PHE A 197 2.52 -8.05 -1.43
CA PHE A 197 1.08 -8.14 -1.20
C PHE A 197 0.54 -9.58 -1.33
N SER A 198 1.05 -10.35 -2.30
CA SER A 198 0.65 -11.75 -2.46
C SER A 198 1.02 -12.58 -1.22
N MET A 199 2.20 -12.35 -0.64
CA MET A 199 2.64 -12.96 0.61
C MET A 199 1.81 -12.47 1.81
N PHE A 200 1.69 -11.15 1.96
CA PHE A 200 1.01 -10.49 3.07
C PHE A 200 -0.43 -10.97 3.23
N PHE A 201 -1.24 -10.89 2.17
CA PHE A 201 -2.66 -11.28 2.23
C PHE A 201 -2.89 -12.78 2.37
N LYS A 202 -1.86 -13.61 2.20
CA LYS A 202 -1.94 -15.05 2.48
C LYS A 202 -1.68 -15.34 3.96
N ILE A 203 -0.64 -14.72 4.50
CA ILE A 203 -0.12 -15.04 5.84
C ILE A 203 -0.92 -14.33 6.93
N ILE A 204 -1.31 -13.09 6.68
CA ILE A 204 -1.98 -12.27 7.67
C ILE A 204 -3.49 -12.59 7.67
N PRO A 205 -4.06 -13.01 8.80
CA PRO A 205 -5.50 -13.23 8.90
C PRO A 205 -6.28 -11.94 8.63
N ASN A 206 -7.42 -12.04 7.93
CA ASN A 206 -8.17 -10.85 7.53
C ASN A 206 -8.63 -9.95 8.70
N TYR A 207 -8.89 -10.54 9.88
CA TYR A 207 -9.28 -9.77 11.08
C TYR A 207 -8.16 -8.89 11.66
N TRP A 208 -6.91 -9.05 11.18
CA TRP A 208 -5.79 -8.17 11.54
C TRP A 208 -5.70 -6.91 10.68
N TYR A 209 -6.44 -6.79 9.58
CA TYR A 209 -6.27 -5.65 8.67
C TYR A 209 -6.58 -4.31 9.31
N ALA A 210 -7.61 -4.23 10.15
CA ALA A 210 -7.92 -3.02 10.92
C ALA A 210 -6.75 -2.65 11.84
N ASN A 211 -6.29 -3.59 12.67
CA ASN A 211 -5.15 -3.41 13.56
C ASN A 211 -3.88 -2.94 12.84
N ILE A 212 -3.60 -3.46 11.64
CA ILE A 212 -2.41 -3.07 10.87
C ILE A 212 -2.52 -1.62 10.41
N LEU A 213 -3.71 -1.18 9.99
CA LEU A 213 -3.95 0.22 9.65
C LEU A 213 -3.74 1.13 10.87
N SER A 214 -4.25 0.75 12.05
CA SER A 214 -4.04 1.50 13.29
C SER A 214 -2.56 1.48 13.74
N ILE A 215 -1.83 0.37 13.57
CA ILE A 215 -0.37 0.31 13.81
C ILE A 215 0.38 1.26 12.88
N LEU A 216 0.02 1.31 11.60
CA LEU A 216 0.63 2.23 10.65
C LEU A 216 0.32 3.69 11.02
N ASN A 217 -0.89 4.01 11.49
CA ASN A 217 -1.23 5.33 12.05
C ASN A 217 -0.36 5.67 13.28
N LEU A 218 -0.21 4.73 14.21
CA LEU A 218 0.66 4.88 15.38
C LEU A 218 2.12 5.13 14.98
N ILE A 219 2.65 4.38 14.01
CA ILE A 219 4.00 4.57 13.47
C ILE A 219 4.14 5.96 12.85
N CYS A 220 3.15 6.43 12.10
CA CYS A 220 3.14 7.80 11.57
C CYS A 220 3.27 8.85 12.69
N GLY A 221 2.53 8.67 13.78
CA GLY A 221 2.62 9.54 14.96
C GLY A 221 4.00 9.50 15.63
N ILE A 222 4.55 8.31 15.88
CA ILE A 222 5.88 8.16 16.51
C ILE A 222 6.98 8.77 15.65
N ILE A 223 6.96 8.53 14.33
CA ILE A 223 7.94 9.12 13.41
C ILE A 223 7.78 10.64 13.38
N GLY A 224 6.54 11.15 13.32
CA GLY A 224 6.27 12.60 13.34
C GLY A 224 6.82 13.28 14.59
N ILE A 225 6.54 12.74 15.78
CA ILE A 225 7.08 13.24 17.05
C ILE A 225 8.61 13.17 17.06
N SER A 226 9.18 12.05 16.62
CA SER A 226 10.63 11.84 16.61
C SER A 226 11.34 12.81 15.68
N LEU A 227 10.79 13.07 14.49
CA LEU A 227 11.30 14.08 13.55
C LEU A 227 11.31 15.47 14.17
N ILE A 228 10.21 15.88 14.80
CA ILE A 228 10.10 17.20 15.45
C ILE A 228 11.12 17.31 16.60
N LEU A 229 11.17 16.33 17.49
CA LEU A 229 12.10 16.37 18.63
C LEU A 229 13.56 16.42 18.16
N PHE A 230 13.93 15.58 17.19
CA PHE A 230 15.28 15.52 16.66
C PHE A 230 15.70 16.85 16.03
N PHE A 231 14.96 17.33 15.02
CA PHE A 231 15.31 18.55 14.28
C PHE A 231 15.01 19.85 15.04
N SER A 232 14.24 19.78 16.14
CA SER A 232 14.13 20.90 17.06
C SER A 232 15.42 21.16 17.84
N GLN A 233 16.31 20.18 17.96
CA GLN A 233 17.56 20.27 18.74
C GLN A 233 18.82 20.15 17.87
N HIS A 234 18.74 19.45 16.74
CA HIS A 234 19.87 19.16 15.86
C HIS A 234 19.61 19.71 14.46
N SER A 235 20.66 20.24 13.83
CA SER A 235 20.59 20.80 12.47
C SER A 235 20.89 19.77 11.37
N GLU A 236 21.51 18.64 11.72
CA GLU A 236 22.00 17.61 10.79
C GLU A 236 21.66 16.21 11.33
N LEU A 237 21.42 15.24 10.45
CA LEU A 237 21.25 13.84 10.83
C LEU A 237 22.53 13.22 11.42
N PRO A 238 22.40 12.10 12.18
CA PRO A 238 23.56 11.34 12.62
C PRO A 238 24.38 10.84 11.43
N SER A 239 25.70 10.75 11.62
CA SER A 239 26.69 10.43 10.56
C SER A 239 26.39 9.17 9.73
N PHE A 240 25.62 8.23 10.27
CA PHE A 240 25.13 7.05 9.55
C PHE A 240 24.30 7.41 8.30
N PHE A 241 23.53 8.51 8.33
CA PHE A 241 22.69 8.94 7.21
C PHE A 241 23.39 9.89 6.23
N ASN A 242 24.64 10.27 6.49
CA ASN A 242 25.43 11.15 5.61
C ASN A 242 25.67 10.53 4.22
N ALA A 243 25.44 9.23 4.03
CA ALA A 243 25.42 8.58 2.73
C ALA A 243 24.30 9.09 1.80
N TYR A 244 23.32 9.84 2.32
CA TYR A 244 22.15 10.32 1.59
C TYR A 244 21.89 11.82 1.83
N PRO A 245 22.76 12.73 1.35
CA PRO A 245 22.68 14.17 1.64
C PRO A 245 21.38 14.84 1.15
N ILE A 246 20.75 14.29 0.12
CA ILE A 246 19.43 14.76 -0.36
C ILE A 246 18.35 14.53 0.72
N ILE A 247 18.40 13.39 1.41
CA ILE A 247 17.43 13.03 2.45
C ILE A 247 17.60 13.95 3.66
N ASP A 248 18.83 14.22 4.08
CA ASP A 248 19.12 15.13 5.19
C ASP A 248 18.60 16.55 4.93
N ASN A 249 18.83 17.09 3.73
CA ASN A 249 18.36 18.42 3.35
C ASN A 249 16.82 18.52 3.28
N ILE A 250 16.15 17.47 2.80
CA ILE A 250 14.67 17.42 2.77
C ILE A 250 14.11 17.36 4.20
N LEU A 251 14.66 16.49 5.04
CA LEU A 251 14.20 16.26 6.41
C LEU A 251 14.45 17.49 7.30
N SER A 252 15.68 18.02 7.30
CA SER A 252 16.06 19.13 8.18
C SER A 252 15.32 20.43 7.90
N LYS A 253 14.97 20.69 6.63
CA LYS A 253 14.27 21.93 6.25
C LYS A 253 12.75 21.85 6.33
N ASN A 254 12.17 20.65 6.23
CA ASN A 254 10.72 20.48 6.11
C ASN A 254 10.15 19.51 7.16
N TYR A 255 10.79 19.36 8.32
CA TYR A 255 10.40 18.36 9.32
C TYR A 255 9.00 18.59 9.89
N LEU A 256 8.56 19.85 10.02
CA LEU A 256 7.20 20.18 10.51
C LEU A 256 6.14 19.80 9.47
N GLU A 257 6.41 20.12 8.21
CA GLU A 257 5.57 19.82 7.07
C GLU A 257 5.46 18.30 6.86
N LEU A 258 6.58 17.58 6.99
CA LEU A 258 6.60 16.13 6.92
C LEU A 258 5.89 15.48 8.11
N ALA A 259 6.07 15.97 9.33
CA ALA A 259 5.34 15.48 10.49
C ALA A 259 3.83 15.70 10.32
N PHE A 260 3.40 16.85 9.79
CA PHE A 260 1.99 17.09 9.49
C PHE A 260 1.48 16.22 8.33
N ALA A 261 2.30 15.94 7.31
CA ALA A 261 1.96 14.98 6.26
C ALA A 261 1.78 13.56 6.80
N LEU A 262 2.56 13.15 7.81
CA LEU A 262 2.37 11.88 8.52
C LEU A 262 1.08 11.85 9.34
N VAL A 263 0.66 12.98 9.93
CA VAL A 263 -0.67 13.09 10.56
C VAL A 263 -1.77 12.86 9.51
N PHE A 264 -1.67 13.51 8.35
CA PHE A 264 -2.61 13.33 7.25
C PHE A 264 -2.65 11.89 6.74
N LEU A 265 -1.48 11.24 6.59
CA LEU A 265 -1.38 9.82 6.20
C LEU A 265 -2.03 8.92 7.25
N GLY A 266 -1.76 9.14 8.54
CA GLY A 266 -2.38 8.40 9.62
C GLY A 266 -3.90 8.54 9.64
N GLN A 267 -4.43 9.74 9.38
CA GLN A 267 -5.87 9.95 9.21
C GLN A 267 -6.46 9.23 8.00
N PHE A 268 -5.71 9.18 6.89
CA PHE A 268 -6.14 8.41 5.74
C PHE A 268 -6.25 6.92 6.10
N LEU A 269 -5.30 6.39 6.89
CA LEU A 269 -5.32 4.99 7.37
C LEU A 269 -6.47 4.72 8.36
N ASP A 270 -6.65 5.59 9.36
CA ASP A 270 -7.76 5.60 10.33
C ASP A 270 -9.13 5.57 9.62
N MET A 271 -9.32 6.35 8.56
CA MET A 271 -10.57 6.33 7.78
C MET A 271 -10.91 4.93 7.22
N PHE A 272 -9.93 4.05 7.01
CA PHE A 272 -10.15 2.69 6.53
C PHE A 272 -10.16 1.63 7.63
N ASP A 273 -9.65 1.88 8.83
CA ASP A 273 -9.52 0.84 9.85
C ASP A 273 -10.86 0.41 10.44
N GLY A 274 -11.76 1.35 10.73
CA GLY A 274 -13.10 1.07 11.23
C GLY A 274 -13.95 0.34 10.19
N ARG A 275 -13.75 0.65 8.89
CA ARG A 275 -14.40 -0.06 7.79
C ARG A 275 -13.81 -1.45 7.59
N ALA A 276 -12.51 -1.60 7.82
CA ALA A 276 -11.85 -2.89 7.80
C ALA A 276 -12.34 -3.76 8.97
N ALA A 277 -12.50 -3.19 10.16
CA ALA A 277 -13.05 -3.85 11.34
C ALA A 277 -14.49 -4.30 11.11
N ASP A 278 -15.34 -3.42 10.56
CA ASP A 278 -16.73 -3.75 10.23
C ASP A 278 -16.81 -4.90 9.19
N LYS A 279 -15.87 -4.98 8.24
CA LYS A 279 -15.89 -5.95 7.15
C LYS A 279 -15.24 -7.29 7.48
N TRP A 280 -14.11 -7.27 8.19
CA TRP A 280 -13.26 -8.46 8.42
C TRP A 280 -13.09 -8.82 9.90
N GLY A 281 -13.67 -8.04 10.80
CA GLY A 281 -13.44 -8.15 12.24
C GLY A 281 -12.17 -7.44 12.69
N SER A 282 -11.96 -7.41 14.00
CA SER A 282 -10.79 -6.83 14.66
C SER A 282 -10.39 -7.69 15.86
N THR A 283 -9.17 -7.50 16.38
CA THR A 283 -8.73 -8.17 17.61
C THR A 283 -9.46 -7.62 18.86
N PRO A 284 -9.47 -8.34 20.00
CA PRO A 284 -10.16 -7.88 21.22
C PRO A 284 -9.69 -6.53 21.77
N LYS A 285 -8.45 -6.12 21.49
CA LYS A 285 -7.88 -4.81 21.89
C LYS A 285 -7.72 -3.84 20.71
N GLY A 286 -8.41 -4.11 19.59
CA GLY A 286 -8.32 -3.29 18.38
C GLY A 286 -8.74 -1.84 18.62
N GLU A 287 -9.86 -1.62 19.31
CA GLU A 287 -10.33 -0.26 19.66
C GLU A 287 -9.30 0.49 20.52
N LEU A 288 -8.70 -0.17 21.51
CA LEU A 288 -7.67 0.47 22.36
C LEU A 288 -6.41 0.85 21.55
N LEU A 289 -6.02 0.00 20.60
CA LEU A 289 -4.89 0.26 19.72
C LEU A 289 -5.17 1.42 18.78
N ASP A 290 -6.40 1.50 18.25
CA ASP A 290 -6.89 2.63 17.46
C ASP A 290 -6.84 3.94 18.26
N ASP A 291 -7.41 3.97 19.46
CA ASP A 291 -7.35 5.15 20.35
C ASP A 291 -5.91 5.55 20.71
N LEU A 292 -5.01 4.58 20.88
CA LEU A 292 -3.59 4.84 21.12
C LEU A 292 -2.91 5.46 19.89
N ALA A 293 -3.24 4.97 18.69
CA ALA A 293 -2.75 5.51 17.43
C ALA A 293 -3.24 6.95 17.24
N ASP A 294 -4.54 7.18 17.42
CA ASP A 294 -5.18 8.50 17.34
C ASP A 294 -4.63 9.47 18.38
N GLY A 295 -4.51 9.05 19.63
CA GLY A 295 -3.94 9.87 20.70
C GLY A 295 -2.50 10.27 20.42
N THR A 296 -1.69 9.34 19.89
CA THR A 296 -0.29 9.61 19.56
C THR A 296 -0.15 10.51 18.35
N ASN A 297 -0.91 10.25 17.28
CA ASN A 297 -0.77 10.97 16.02
C ASN A 297 -1.55 12.30 16.03
N PHE A 298 -2.86 12.26 16.27
CA PHE A 298 -3.73 13.45 16.24
C PHE A 298 -3.54 14.35 17.45
N GLY A 299 -3.23 13.76 18.61
CA GLY A 299 -2.93 14.49 19.84
C GLY A 299 -1.44 14.85 19.95
N GLY A 300 -0.60 13.81 20.01
CA GLY A 300 0.83 13.94 20.32
C GLY A 300 1.62 14.71 19.27
N THR A 301 1.59 14.27 18.00
CA THR A 301 2.32 14.94 16.92
C THR A 301 1.89 16.40 16.80
N ILE A 302 0.58 16.68 16.80
CA ILE A 302 0.05 18.05 16.69
C ILE A 302 0.43 18.91 17.90
N SER A 303 0.47 18.36 19.11
CA SER A 303 0.98 19.07 20.29
C SER A 303 2.41 19.58 20.07
N PHE A 304 3.30 18.74 19.53
CA PHE A 304 4.67 19.14 19.22
C PHE A 304 4.74 20.13 18.04
N VAL A 305 3.90 19.97 17.01
CA VAL A 305 3.78 20.94 15.91
C VAL A 305 3.39 22.32 16.45
N ILE A 306 2.37 22.41 17.32
CA ILE A 306 1.92 23.67 17.93
C ILE A 306 3.05 24.32 18.73
N TRP A 307 3.78 23.53 19.53
CA TRP A 307 4.88 24.04 20.35
C TRP A 307 5.98 24.68 19.50
N VAL A 308 6.47 23.98 18.46
CA VAL A 308 7.54 24.50 17.60
C VAL A 308 7.05 25.65 16.73
N ALA A 309 5.82 25.58 16.19
CA ALA A 309 5.24 26.63 15.37
C ALA A 309 5.01 27.95 16.16
N LEU A 310 4.80 27.87 17.46
CA LEU A 310 4.77 29.01 18.39
C LEU A 310 6.14 29.29 19.01
N GLN A 311 7.22 29.03 18.26
CA GLN A 311 8.60 29.37 18.59
C GLN A 311 9.06 28.82 19.94
N LYS A 312 8.56 27.64 20.32
CA LYS A 312 8.89 26.93 21.55
C LYS A 312 8.56 27.72 22.84
N THR A 313 7.61 28.64 22.77
CA THR A 313 7.16 29.44 23.92
C THR A 313 6.40 28.62 24.96
N ASN A 314 6.30 29.14 26.20
CA ASN A 314 5.47 28.55 27.27
C ASN A 314 3.99 28.44 26.87
N ILE A 315 3.49 29.42 26.11
CA ILE A 315 2.12 29.39 25.56
C ILE A 315 1.98 28.24 24.56
N GLY A 316 2.99 28.02 23.72
CA GLY A 316 3.02 26.87 22.81
C GLY A 316 2.97 25.52 23.54
N ILE A 317 3.71 25.38 24.65
CA ILE A 317 3.66 24.18 25.49
C ILE A 317 2.26 23.99 26.08
N LEU A 318 1.71 25.04 26.70
CA LEU A 318 0.38 24.99 27.32
C LEU A 318 -0.70 24.60 26.31
N LEU A 319 -0.66 25.22 25.12
CA LEU A 319 -1.64 24.99 24.06
C LEU A 319 -1.49 23.60 23.43
N GLY A 320 -0.26 23.10 23.28
CA GLY A 320 0.00 21.73 22.86
C GLY A 320 -0.54 20.69 23.85
N ILE A 321 -0.25 20.87 25.15
CA ILE A 321 -0.79 20.01 26.22
C ILE A 321 -2.32 20.07 26.25
N LEU A 322 -2.91 21.25 26.06
CA LEU A 322 -4.36 21.40 25.97
C LEU A 322 -4.93 20.59 24.80
N HIS A 323 -4.36 20.73 23.60
CA HIS A 323 -4.79 19.98 22.41
C HIS A 323 -4.69 18.47 22.61
N LEU A 324 -3.57 17.98 23.17
CA LEU A 324 -3.37 16.56 23.49
C LEU A 324 -4.42 16.06 24.49
N THR A 325 -4.64 16.81 25.57
CA THR A 325 -5.59 16.43 26.62
C THR A 325 -7.02 16.41 26.11
N CYS A 326 -7.42 17.43 25.33
CA CYS A 326 -8.73 17.48 24.69
C CYS A 326 -8.93 16.32 23.70
N THR A 327 -7.88 15.95 22.94
CA THR A 327 -7.91 14.81 22.02
C THR A 327 -8.13 13.50 22.77
N ILE A 328 -7.32 13.22 23.80
CA ILE A 328 -7.43 12.00 24.62
C ILE A 328 -8.81 11.95 25.32
N PHE A 329 -9.26 13.06 25.89
CA PHE A 329 -10.57 13.12 26.53
C PHE A 329 -11.71 12.85 25.55
N ARG A 330 -11.63 13.39 24.33
CA ARG A 330 -12.61 13.14 23.27
C ARG A 330 -12.69 11.65 22.90
N LEU A 331 -11.54 10.99 22.75
CA LEU A 331 -11.45 9.55 22.45
C LEU A 331 -12.04 8.71 23.59
N TYR A 332 -11.60 8.97 24.83
CA TYR A 332 -12.11 8.30 26.02
C TYR A 332 -13.64 8.45 26.15
N ARG A 333 -14.15 9.68 25.99
CA ARG A 333 -15.60 9.96 26.06
C ARG A 333 -16.38 9.22 24.98
N PHE A 334 -15.82 9.13 23.77
CA PHE A 334 -16.45 8.41 22.66
C PHE A 334 -16.68 6.93 23.00
N ILE A 335 -15.65 6.24 23.48
CA ILE A 335 -15.75 4.83 23.89
C ILE A 335 -16.77 4.65 25.01
N GLN A 336 -16.72 5.51 26.03
CA GLN A 336 -17.63 5.42 27.17
C GLN A 336 -19.09 5.60 26.75
N ASN A 337 -19.37 6.57 25.88
CA ASN A 337 -20.72 6.78 25.35
C ASN A 337 -21.17 5.62 24.47
N LYS A 338 -20.27 5.07 23.63
CA LYS A 338 -20.55 3.89 22.79
C LYS A 338 -20.91 2.67 23.65
N ARG A 339 -20.13 2.38 24.69
CA ARG A 339 -20.38 1.27 25.63
C ARG A 339 -21.68 1.45 26.41
N LYS A 340 -21.96 2.66 26.90
CA LYS A 340 -23.23 2.97 27.59
C LYS A 340 -24.45 2.78 26.71
N ALA A 341 -24.32 3.06 25.41
CA ALA A 341 -25.39 2.87 24.44
C ALA A 341 -25.53 1.41 23.95
N GLY A 342 -24.63 0.50 24.34
CA GLY A 342 -24.68 -0.90 23.92
C GLY A 342 -24.50 -1.10 22.40
N VAL A 343 -23.75 -0.20 21.74
CA VAL A 343 -23.55 -0.25 20.27
C VAL A 343 -22.26 -0.99 19.96
N ASP A 344 -22.35 -2.17 19.35
CA ASP A 344 -21.17 -2.98 18.98
C ASP A 344 -20.47 -2.44 17.71
N GLY A 345 -21.22 -1.88 16.77
CA GLY A 345 -20.70 -1.26 15.54
C GLY A 345 -20.24 0.20 15.72
N GLY A 346 -19.74 0.84 14.67
CA GLY A 346 -19.44 2.28 14.78
C GLY A 346 -20.65 3.18 14.57
N VAL A 347 -20.53 4.40 15.07
CA VAL A 347 -21.64 5.36 15.15
C VAL A 347 -21.67 6.29 13.94
N GLN A 348 -22.85 6.84 13.65
CA GLN A 348 -23.05 7.80 12.57
C GLN A 348 -22.85 9.26 13.01
N ILE A 349 -22.91 9.52 14.31
CA ILE A 349 -22.84 10.87 14.90
C ILE A 349 -21.81 10.86 16.03
N PHE A 350 -20.93 11.85 16.01
CA PHE A 350 -20.00 12.16 17.09
C PHE A 350 -20.53 13.26 17.99
N GLU A 351 -20.14 13.21 19.26
CA GLU A 351 -20.33 14.32 20.21
C GLU A 351 -18.99 15.04 20.39
N GLY A 352 -18.95 16.30 20.00
CA GLY A 352 -17.74 17.10 19.83
C GLY A 352 -17.11 16.93 18.45
N LEU A 353 -16.25 17.89 18.09
CA LEU A 353 -15.47 17.82 16.85
C LEU A 353 -14.59 16.56 16.86
N PRO A 354 -14.59 15.73 15.81
CA PRO A 354 -13.74 14.55 15.75
C PRO A 354 -12.25 14.88 15.82
N SER A 355 -11.45 14.05 16.51
CA SER A 355 -9.99 14.24 16.66
C SER A 355 -9.25 14.33 15.32
N PRO A 356 -9.61 13.58 14.25
CA PRO A 356 -8.94 13.78 12.97
C PRO A 356 -9.17 15.19 12.41
N ALA A 357 -10.40 15.69 12.48
CA ALA A 357 -10.72 17.06 12.05
C ALA A 357 -10.04 18.12 12.94
N GLY A 358 -10.03 17.91 14.26
CA GLY A 358 -9.33 18.77 15.20
C GLY A 358 -7.83 18.84 14.94
N ALA A 359 -7.20 17.71 14.64
CA ALA A 359 -5.78 17.62 14.30
C ALA A 359 -5.43 18.35 13.00
N LEU A 360 -6.23 18.17 11.93
CA LEU A 360 -5.99 18.88 10.67
C LEU A 360 -6.14 20.38 10.82
N ILE A 361 -7.18 20.86 11.52
CA ILE A 361 -7.39 22.30 11.69
C ILE A 361 -6.30 22.88 12.58
N SER A 362 -6.02 22.30 13.74
CA SER A 362 -4.98 22.79 14.66
C SER A 362 -3.59 22.76 14.02
N GLY A 363 -3.25 21.68 13.32
CA GLY A 363 -1.96 21.54 12.62
C GLY A 363 -1.82 22.52 11.45
N ALA A 364 -2.84 22.66 10.62
CA ALA A 364 -2.83 23.64 9.53
C ALA A 364 -2.71 25.07 10.08
N VAL A 365 -3.52 25.45 11.07
CA VAL A 365 -3.45 26.76 11.72
C VAL A 365 -2.08 27.04 12.33
N ALA A 366 -1.46 26.03 12.97
CA ALA A 366 -0.12 26.17 13.53
C ALA A 366 0.91 26.53 12.44
N LEU A 367 0.83 25.88 11.28
CA LEU A 367 1.80 26.03 10.17
C LEU A 367 1.49 27.18 9.20
N LEU A 368 0.29 27.74 9.24
CA LEU A 368 -0.09 28.89 8.41
C LEU A 368 0.73 30.14 8.76
N HIS A 369 1.08 30.94 7.76
CA HIS A 369 1.72 32.24 7.93
C HIS A 369 0.71 33.34 8.32
N ILE A 370 0.15 33.22 9.52
CA ILE A 370 -0.79 34.18 10.12
C ILE A 370 -0.30 34.65 11.49
N ASN A 371 -0.92 35.71 12.01
CA ASN A 371 -0.59 36.28 13.31
C ASN A 371 -0.70 35.26 14.46
N SER A 372 0.31 35.21 15.35
CA SER A 372 0.38 34.23 16.45
C SER A 372 -0.81 34.28 17.41
N TYR A 373 -1.38 35.45 17.68
CA TYR A 373 -2.58 35.58 18.52
C TYR A 373 -3.80 34.94 17.85
N VAL A 374 -3.91 35.06 16.53
CA VAL A 374 -4.97 34.40 15.75
C VAL A 374 -4.78 32.87 15.79
N LYS A 375 -3.55 32.37 15.66
CA LYS A 375 -3.26 30.93 15.81
C LYS A 375 -3.72 30.40 17.17
N ILE A 376 -3.32 31.10 18.24
CA ILE A 376 -3.66 30.73 19.62
C ILE A 376 -5.17 30.68 19.80
N GLY A 377 -5.89 31.74 19.38
CA GLY A 377 -7.34 31.81 19.51
C GLY A 377 -8.06 30.70 18.75
N LEU A 378 -7.67 30.43 17.51
CA LEU A 378 -8.26 29.38 16.69
C LEU A 378 -8.02 27.98 17.29
N ILE A 379 -6.77 27.65 17.64
CA ILE A 379 -6.43 26.34 18.23
C ILE A 379 -7.17 26.14 19.55
N PHE A 380 -7.24 27.18 20.40
CA PHE A 380 -8.01 27.12 21.65
C PHE A 380 -9.50 26.84 21.39
N GLY A 381 -10.10 27.50 20.41
CA GLY A 381 -11.47 27.25 19.98
C GLY A 381 -11.69 25.81 19.49
N ILE A 382 -10.75 25.26 18.71
CA ILE A 382 -10.79 23.87 18.25
C ILE A 382 -10.72 22.88 19.42
N CYS A 383 -9.86 23.13 20.42
CA CYS A 383 -9.78 22.32 21.63
C CYS A 383 -11.13 22.27 22.37
N PHE A 384 -11.80 23.42 22.50
CA PHE A 384 -13.12 23.50 23.09
C PHE A 384 -14.18 22.74 22.27
N LEU A 385 -14.15 22.87 20.95
CA LEU A 385 -15.08 22.15 20.06
C LEU A 385 -14.93 20.63 20.15
N MET A 386 -13.70 20.10 20.28
CA MET A 386 -13.46 18.65 20.45
C MET A 386 -14.14 18.09 21.71
N ILE A 387 -14.16 18.87 22.79
CA ILE A 387 -14.78 18.47 24.07
C ILE A 387 -16.22 18.96 24.24
N SER A 388 -16.75 19.73 23.29
CA SER A 388 -18.14 20.21 23.32
C SER A 388 -19.16 19.07 23.16
N LYS A 389 -20.45 19.37 23.38
CA LYS A 389 -21.56 18.44 23.12
C LYS A 389 -22.17 18.57 21.72
N ILE A 390 -21.55 19.38 20.86
CA ILE A 390 -22.03 19.67 19.50
C ILE A 390 -22.00 18.38 18.68
N LYS A 391 -23.09 18.06 17.99
CA LYS A 391 -23.23 16.81 17.23
C LYS A 391 -22.69 16.96 15.80
N TYR A 392 -21.71 16.14 15.44
CA TYR A 392 -21.09 16.12 14.12
C TYR A 392 -21.37 14.81 13.39
N ILE A 393 -21.64 14.87 12.10
CA ILE A 393 -21.89 13.70 11.23
C ILE A 393 -20.57 12.98 10.95
N HIS A 394 -20.53 11.67 11.10
CA HIS A 394 -19.33 10.88 10.83
C HIS A 394 -18.98 10.91 9.33
N PHE A 395 -17.84 11.53 8.99
CA PHE A 395 -17.40 11.69 7.60
C PHE A 395 -17.27 10.34 6.86
N GLY A 396 -16.46 9.42 7.37
CA GLY A 396 -16.19 8.14 6.69
C GLY A 396 -17.38 7.18 6.58
N ARG A 397 -18.36 7.24 7.50
CA ARG A 397 -19.52 6.32 7.55
C ARG A 397 -20.78 6.87 6.91
N VAL A 398 -20.95 8.20 6.87
CA VAL A 398 -22.17 8.84 6.34
C VAL A 398 -21.87 9.67 5.10
N ILE A 399 -20.96 10.63 5.18
CA ILE A 399 -20.68 11.57 4.08
C ILE A 399 -19.99 10.86 2.91
N LEU A 400 -18.88 10.18 3.16
CA LEU A 400 -18.08 9.55 2.11
C LEU A 400 -18.84 8.45 1.34
N PRO A 401 -19.65 7.58 1.97
CA PRO A 401 -20.46 6.60 1.24
C PRO A 401 -21.54 7.25 0.37
N ALA A 402 -22.14 8.37 0.80
CA ALA A 402 -23.18 9.09 0.07
C ALA A 402 -22.69 9.77 -1.22
N ILE A 403 -21.39 10.06 -1.32
CA ILE A 403 -20.81 10.62 -2.56
C ILE A 403 -20.85 9.54 -3.67
N PRO A 404 -21.35 9.84 -4.89
CA PRO A 404 -21.33 8.91 -6.00
C PRO A 404 -19.90 8.48 -6.39
N LYS A 405 -19.74 7.29 -7.00
CA LYS A 405 -18.41 6.69 -7.26
C LYS A 405 -17.47 7.61 -8.04
N LEU A 406 -17.94 8.23 -9.13
CA LEU A 406 -17.11 9.08 -9.99
C LEU A 406 -16.62 10.34 -9.25
N PRO A 407 -17.48 11.21 -8.67
CA PRO A 407 -17.04 12.33 -7.85
C PRO A 407 -16.15 11.93 -6.67
N LYS A 408 -16.39 10.77 -6.05
CA LYS A 408 -15.58 10.26 -4.93
C LYS A 408 -14.15 9.95 -5.36
N VAL A 409 -13.98 9.23 -6.47
CA VAL A 409 -12.65 8.94 -7.03
C VAL A 409 -11.97 10.23 -7.47
N THR A 410 -12.69 11.13 -8.14
CA THR A 410 -12.15 12.44 -8.54
C THR A 410 -11.70 13.25 -7.33
N LEU A 411 -12.52 13.36 -6.28
CA LEU A 411 -12.19 14.08 -5.05
C LEU A 411 -10.95 13.49 -4.37
N LEU A 412 -10.89 12.16 -4.21
CA LEU A 412 -9.73 11.48 -3.64
C LEU A 412 -8.46 11.72 -4.47
N THR A 413 -8.54 11.63 -5.80
CA THR A 413 -7.42 11.93 -6.69
C THR A 413 -6.99 13.40 -6.57
N LEU A 414 -7.92 14.35 -6.52
CA LEU A 414 -7.61 15.77 -6.35
C LEU A 414 -6.95 16.06 -5.00
N ILE A 415 -7.41 15.43 -3.92
CA ILE A 415 -6.77 15.54 -2.61
C ILE A 415 -5.34 15.01 -2.65
N ILE A 416 -5.11 13.84 -3.26
CA ILE A 416 -3.76 13.26 -3.40
C ILE A 416 -2.87 14.20 -4.23
N LEU A 417 -3.35 14.67 -5.38
CA LEU A 417 -2.60 15.60 -6.24
C LEU A 417 -2.28 16.91 -5.52
N ALA A 418 -3.22 17.45 -4.75
CA ALA A 418 -3.00 18.69 -4.02
C ALA A 418 -2.03 18.51 -2.85
N VAL A 419 -2.03 17.34 -2.17
CA VAL A 419 -0.99 17.00 -1.20
C VAL A 419 0.37 16.89 -1.89
N LEU A 420 0.47 16.18 -3.01
CA LEU A 420 1.73 16.04 -3.77
C LEU A 420 2.26 17.40 -4.26
N PHE A 421 1.39 18.25 -4.79
CA PHE A 421 1.73 19.60 -5.22
C PHE A 421 2.11 20.49 -4.03
N GLY A 422 1.38 20.36 -2.94
CA GLY A 422 1.61 21.09 -1.69
C GLY A 422 2.92 20.74 -0.99
N LEU A 423 3.41 19.51 -1.17
CA LEU A 423 4.72 19.06 -0.70
C LEU A 423 5.86 19.47 -1.63
N MET A 424 5.59 20.08 -2.78
CA MET A 424 6.65 20.65 -3.62
C MET A 424 7.31 21.85 -2.89
N PRO A 425 8.65 21.95 -2.91
CA PRO A 425 9.36 23.05 -2.27
C PRO A 425 8.81 24.42 -2.70
N GLY A 426 8.48 25.26 -1.72
CA GLY A 426 7.98 26.63 -1.95
C GLY A 426 6.45 26.80 -2.00
N ASN A 427 5.67 25.71 -2.05
CA ASN A 427 4.19 25.78 -2.16
C ASN A 427 3.42 25.29 -0.92
N THR A 428 4.10 25.04 0.21
CA THR A 428 3.51 24.41 1.40
C THR A 428 2.37 25.20 2.03
N GLN A 429 2.37 26.53 1.92
CA GLN A 429 1.28 27.36 2.41
C GLN A 429 -0.05 27.12 1.68
N ILE A 430 0.01 26.81 0.37
CA ILE A 430 -1.20 26.46 -0.41
C ILE A 430 -1.82 25.20 0.18
N LEU A 431 -0.99 24.21 0.52
CA LEU A 431 -1.44 22.96 1.16
C LEU A 431 -2.16 23.23 2.48
N PHE A 432 -1.56 24.04 3.36
CA PHE A 432 -2.14 24.32 4.68
C PHE A 432 -3.42 25.12 4.58
N TRP A 433 -3.50 26.12 3.70
CA TRP A 433 -4.75 26.83 3.44
C TRP A 433 -5.82 25.88 2.91
N MET A 434 -5.47 25.00 1.99
CA MET A 434 -6.43 24.07 1.40
C MET A 434 -6.95 23.06 2.44
N ILE A 435 -6.05 22.46 3.25
CA ILE A 435 -6.41 21.57 4.36
C ILE A 435 -7.29 22.31 5.38
N PHE A 436 -6.91 23.53 5.74
CA PHE A 436 -7.68 24.38 6.64
C PHE A 436 -9.09 24.62 6.08
N LEU A 437 -9.22 25.06 4.83
CA LEU A 437 -10.52 25.36 4.21
C LEU A 437 -11.42 24.12 4.11
N PHE A 438 -10.89 22.97 3.71
CA PHE A 438 -11.68 21.72 3.66
C PHE A 438 -12.11 21.26 5.05
N SER A 439 -11.20 21.32 6.03
CA SER A 439 -11.51 20.91 7.40
C SER A 439 -12.44 21.90 8.10
N PHE A 440 -12.32 23.19 7.80
CA PHE A 440 -13.21 24.24 8.26
C PHE A 440 -14.60 24.12 7.63
N ALA A 441 -14.69 23.76 6.34
CA ALA A 441 -15.96 23.43 5.71
C ALA A 441 -16.63 22.23 6.39
N TYR A 442 -15.87 21.22 6.81
CA TYR A 442 -16.42 20.13 7.63
C TYR A 442 -16.87 20.62 9.02
N LEU A 443 -16.13 21.54 9.64
CA LEU A 443 -16.51 22.15 10.93
C LEU A 443 -17.83 22.92 10.83
N THR A 444 -18.13 23.55 9.70
CA THR A 444 -19.38 24.30 9.48
C THR A 444 -20.53 23.43 8.98
N PHE A 445 -20.30 22.60 7.95
CA PHE A 445 -21.34 21.82 7.27
C PHE A 445 -21.52 20.40 7.81
N GLY A 446 -20.51 19.85 8.48
CA GLY A 446 -20.60 18.53 9.14
C GLY A 446 -21.46 18.54 10.40
N TYR A 447 -21.95 19.71 10.82
CA TYR A 447 -22.89 19.89 11.91
C TYR A 447 -24.27 19.32 11.55
N ASN A 448 -24.81 18.42 12.39
CA ASN A 448 -26.11 17.79 12.11
C ASN A 448 -27.28 18.68 12.56
N TRP A 449 -27.73 19.58 11.68
CA TRP A 449 -28.86 20.47 11.94
C TRP A 449 -30.19 19.72 12.21
N LYS A 450 -30.44 18.59 11.52
CA LYS A 450 -31.70 17.84 11.61
C LYS A 450 -31.90 17.13 12.95
N PHE A 451 -30.81 16.69 13.60
CA PHE A 451 -30.92 16.04 14.92
C PHE A 451 -31.46 17.01 15.98
N TYR A 452 -31.02 18.27 15.96
CA TYR A 452 -31.47 19.29 16.91
C TYR A 452 -32.92 19.74 16.68
N GLN A 453 -33.41 19.70 15.44
CA GLN A 453 -34.82 19.97 15.14
C GLN A 453 -35.74 18.91 15.74
N ASN A 454 -35.34 17.63 15.72
CA ASN A 454 -36.14 16.53 16.27
C ASN A 454 -36.05 16.37 17.79
N THR A 455 -35.14 17.09 18.46
CA THR A 455 -34.97 17.04 19.93
C THR A 455 -35.33 18.35 20.64
N ALA A 456 -35.87 19.34 19.91
CA ALA A 456 -36.41 20.54 20.54
C ALA A 456 -37.71 20.18 21.30
N PRO A 457 -37.89 20.61 22.56
CA PRO A 457 -39.10 20.30 23.31
C PRO A 457 -40.27 21.09 22.72
N GLY A 458 -41.15 20.39 22.02
CA GLY A 458 -42.41 20.94 21.53
C GLY A 458 -42.67 20.65 20.07
N GLN A 459 -43.11 19.43 19.77
CA GLN A 459 -44.19 19.18 18.81
C GLN A 459 -44.68 17.74 19.01
N PRO A 460 -46.01 17.50 19.10
CA PRO A 460 -46.54 16.14 19.23
C PRO A 460 -46.23 15.34 17.96
N GLU A 461 -45.90 14.06 18.12
CA GLU A 461 -46.00 13.08 17.04
C GLU A 461 -47.48 12.98 16.66
N ASP A 462 -47.92 13.80 15.71
CA ASP A 462 -49.16 13.55 14.99
C ASP A 462 -48.90 12.50 13.91
N ALA A 463 -49.79 11.51 13.94
CA ALA A 463 -49.88 10.33 13.08
C ALA A 463 -49.92 10.65 11.58
N ASP A 464 -49.23 9.82 10.78
CA ASP A 464 -49.85 8.87 9.83
C ASP A 464 -48.79 7.98 9.15
#